data_AF-A0A2G6G8T8-F1
#
_entry.id   AF-A0A2G6G8T8-F1
#
_cell.length_a   1.000
_cell.length_b   1.000
_cell.length_c   1.000
_cell.angle_alpha   90.00
_cell.angle_beta   90.00
_cell.angle_gamma   90.00
#
_symmetry.space_group_name_H-M   'P 1'
#
loop_
_entity.id
_entity.type
_entity.pdbx_description
1 polymer ?
#
loop_
_entity_poly.entity_id
_entity_poly.type
_entity_poly.pdbx_seq_one_letter_code
_entity_poly.pdbx_strand_id
1 'polypeptide(L)'
;MYISLSLDTPIIYDEKIREINNGDLKGLLNIDAEIKYKGIYFNTLNYDEKYPNGESPKEFYYRVREFFNNLISENDDNAFILVTHGGVINIILHIVKKIKWSNRNKPYKIKNGSITLLNCDKNDVKIIFDIKGDL
;
A
#
# COMPACT_ATOMS: atom_id res chain seq x y z
N MET A 1 10.99 1.43 -13.54
CA MET A 1 12.17 1.43 -14.43
C MET A 1 12.72 2.84 -14.65
N TYR A 2 11.90 3.82 -15.07
CA TYR A 2 12.39 5.19 -15.35
C TYR A 2 13.16 5.85 -14.18
N ILE A 3 12.61 5.82 -12.95
CA ILE A 3 13.26 6.42 -11.77
C ILE A 3 14.66 5.83 -11.50
N SER A 4 14.78 4.50 -11.53
CA SER A 4 16.04 3.81 -11.26
C SER A 4 17.10 4.12 -12.32
N LEU A 5 16.72 4.23 -13.59
CA LEU A 5 17.62 4.67 -14.66
C LEU A 5 18.10 6.11 -14.45
N SER A 6 17.21 7.01 -14.02
CA SER A 6 17.57 8.41 -13.77
C SER A 6 18.46 8.61 -12.56
N LEU A 7 18.40 7.72 -11.57
CA LEU A 7 19.13 7.82 -10.30
C LEU A 7 20.28 6.81 -10.18
N ASP A 8 20.56 6.03 -11.24
CA ASP A 8 21.55 4.95 -11.26
C ASP A 8 21.48 4.05 -10.02
N THR A 9 20.26 3.61 -9.68
CA THR A 9 19.98 2.86 -8.44
C THR A 9 19.43 1.46 -8.77
N PRO A 10 19.91 0.39 -8.12
CA PRO A 10 19.39 -0.96 -8.36
C PRO A 10 17.91 -1.08 -7.98
N ILE A 11 17.18 -1.93 -8.70
CA ILE A 11 15.78 -2.25 -8.39
C ILE A 11 15.73 -3.58 -7.65
N ILE A 12 15.09 -3.58 -6.49
CA ILE A 12 14.73 -4.79 -5.75
C ILE A 12 13.20 -4.93 -5.82
N TYR A 13 12.74 -6.08 -6.29
CA TYR A 13 11.32 -6.40 -6.34
C TYR A 13 10.92 -7.17 -5.08
N ASP A 14 9.82 -6.73 -4.45
CA ASP A 14 9.22 -7.43 -3.31
C ASP A 14 7.72 -7.59 -3.56
N GLU A 15 7.21 -8.81 -3.38
CA GLU A 15 5.78 -9.08 -3.52
C GLU A 15 4.95 -8.57 -2.33
N LYS A 16 5.58 -8.35 -1.16
CA LYS A 16 4.93 -7.83 0.04
C LYS A 16 4.40 -6.42 -0.12
N ILE A 17 4.83 -5.70 -1.16
CA ILE A 17 4.36 -4.34 -1.51
C ILE A 17 3.45 -4.32 -2.74
N ARG A 18 2.93 -5.47 -3.17
CA ARG A 18 1.86 -5.52 -4.17
C ARG A 18 0.54 -5.05 -3.58
N GLU A 19 -0.31 -4.49 -4.43
CA GLU A 19 -1.69 -4.16 -4.10
C GLU A 19 -2.44 -5.40 -3.60
N ILE A 20 -3.58 -5.16 -2.94
CA ILE A 20 -4.41 -6.23 -2.40
C ILE A 20 -4.67 -7.33 -3.44
N ASN A 21 -4.46 -8.58 -3.04
CA ASN A 21 -4.83 -9.74 -3.84
C ASN A 21 -6.35 -9.93 -3.81
N ASN A 22 -7.03 -9.40 -4.82
CA ASN A 22 -8.47 -9.55 -5.02
C ASN A 22 -8.88 -10.90 -5.60
N GLY A 23 -7.95 -11.84 -5.74
CA GLY A 23 -8.22 -13.24 -6.10
C GLY A 23 -8.97 -13.36 -7.42
N ASP A 24 -10.10 -14.06 -7.41
CA ASP A 24 -10.92 -14.31 -8.62
C ASP A 24 -11.51 -13.04 -9.24
N LEU A 25 -11.53 -11.91 -8.51
CA LEU A 25 -12.02 -10.63 -9.05
C LEU A 25 -10.94 -9.94 -9.91
N LYS A 26 -9.71 -10.45 -9.92
CA LYS A 26 -8.61 -9.88 -10.70
C LYS A 26 -8.92 -9.89 -12.19
N GLY A 27 -8.78 -8.73 -12.83
CA GLY A 27 -8.95 -8.58 -14.28
C GLY A 27 -10.40 -8.54 -14.77
N LEU A 28 -11.38 -8.69 -13.86
CA LEU A 28 -12.77 -8.46 -14.21
C LEU A 28 -13.05 -6.96 -14.35
N LEU A 29 -13.95 -6.62 -15.28
CA LEU A 29 -14.57 -5.30 -15.26
C LEU A 29 -15.47 -5.21 -14.02
N ASN A 30 -15.64 -4.00 -13.48
CA ASN A 30 -16.48 -3.79 -12.29
C ASN A 30 -17.91 -4.34 -12.46
N ILE A 31 -18.46 -4.24 -13.68
CA ILE A 31 -19.80 -4.77 -13.99
C ILE A 31 -19.85 -6.30 -13.89
N ASP A 32 -18.84 -7.00 -14.41
CA ASP A 32 -18.77 -8.47 -14.37
C ASP A 32 -18.51 -8.97 -12.94
N ALA A 33 -17.68 -8.24 -12.18
CA ALA A 33 -17.44 -8.51 -10.78
C ALA A 33 -18.73 -8.40 -9.96
N GLU A 34 -19.56 -7.36 -10.17
CA GLU A 34 -20.84 -7.22 -9.46
C GLU A 34 -21.86 -8.29 -9.85
N ILE A 35 -21.87 -8.74 -11.10
CA ILE A 35 -22.75 -9.83 -11.55
C ILE A 35 -22.34 -11.16 -10.90
N LYS A 36 -21.03 -11.48 -10.89
CA LYS A 36 -20.51 -12.77 -10.44
C LYS A 36 -20.28 -12.86 -8.93
N TYR A 37 -19.94 -11.75 -8.30
CA TYR A 37 -19.53 -11.62 -6.89
C TYR A 37 -20.28 -10.43 -6.23
N LYS A 38 -21.61 -10.45 -6.32
CA LYS A 38 -22.49 -9.36 -5.90
C LYS A 38 -22.15 -8.81 -4.51
N GLY A 39 -21.88 -7.50 -4.44
CA GLY A 39 -21.63 -6.80 -3.18
C GLY A 39 -20.23 -7.03 -2.59
N ILE A 40 -19.33 -7.75 -3.26
CA ILE A 40 -17.96 -7.96 -2.79
C ILE A 40 -17.07 -6.80 -3.26
N TYR A 41 -16.84 -5.88 -2.35
CA TYR A 41 -15.95 -4.73 -2.51
C TYR A 41 -15.00 -4.65 -1.32
N PHE A 42 -13.85 -4.02 -1.50
CA PHE A 42 -12.85 -3.94 -0.44
C PHE A 42 -13.40 -3.35 0.86
N ASN A 43 -14.24 -2.32 0.77
CA ASN A 43 -14.84 -1.65 1.92
C ASN A 43 -16.09 -2.35 2.49
N THR A 44 -16.66 -3.33 1.79
CA THR A 44 -17.81 -4.11 2.27
C THR A 44 -17.39 -5.37 3.00
N LEU A 45 -16.22 -5.93 2.67
CA LEU A 45 -15.65 -7.10 3.36
C LEU A 45 -15.55 -6.88 4.87
N ASN A 46 -15.80 -7.93 5.64
CA ASN A 46 -15.38 -7.97 7.04
C ASN A 46 -13.85 -8.03 7.11
N TYR A 47 -13.28 -7.61 8.25
CA TYR A 47 -11.83 -7.47 8.38
C TYR A 47 -11.05 -8.76 8.11
N ASP A 48 -11.58 -9.90 8.56
CA ASP A 48 -11.01 -11.24 8.37
C ASP A 48 -11.57 -11.96 7.12
N GLU A 49 -12.49 -11.35 6.38
CA GLU A 49 -13.13 -11.95 5.20
C GLU A 49 -12.23 -11.80 3.98
N LYS A 50 -11.96 -12.91 3.30
CA LYS A 50 -11.11 -12.94 2.11
C LYS A 50 -11.91 -12.71 0.84
N TYR A 51 -11.28 -12.11 -0.16
CA TYR A 51 -11.71 -12.35 -1.53
C TYR A 51 -11.60 -13.85 -1.88
N PRO A 52 -12.46 -14.38 -2.75
CA PRO A 52 -12.30 -15.74 -3.29
C PRO A 52 -10.91 -15.93 -3.89
N ASN A 53 -10.13 -16.89 -3.40
CA ASN A 53 -8.73 -17.12 -3.76
C ASN A 53 -7.80 -15.89 -3.61
N GLY A 54 -8.19 -14.94 -2.77
CA GLY A 54 -7.44 -13.72 -2.48
C GLY A 54 -7.06 -13.61 -1.00
N GLU A 55 -6.73 -12.39 -0.59
CA GLU A 55 -6.45 -12.07 0.80
C GLU A 55 -7.60 -11.28 1.44
N SER A 56 -7.64 -11.30 2.77
CA SER A 56 -8.52 -10.46 3.58
C SER A 56 -7.91 -9.07 3.83
N PRO A 57 -8.74 -8.06 4.21
CA PRO A 57 -8.22 -6.78 4.69
C PRO A 57 -7.17 -6.91 5.79
N LYS A 58 -7.37 -7.86 6.71
CA LYS A 58 -6.42 -8.16 7.77
C LYS A 58 -5.08 -8.62 7.24
N GLU A 59 -5.07 -9.64 6.39
CA GLU A 59 -3.84 -10.18 5.80
C GLU A 59 -3.09 -9.10 5.02
N PHE A 60 -3.82 -8.30 4.24
CA PHE A 60 -3.25 -7.17 3.52
C PHE A 60 -2.57 -6.16 4.47
N TYR A 61 -3.26 -5.76 5.53
CA TYR A 61 -2.71 -4.86 6.54
C TYR A 61 -1.46 -5.41 7.22
N TYR A 62 -1.51 -6.65 7.72
CA TYR A 62 -0.39 -7.24 8.44
C TYR A 62 0.83 -7.44 7.53
N ARG A 63 0.62 -7.87 6.28
CA ARG A 63 1.69 -8.01 5.27
C ARG A 63 2.41 -6.69 5.02
N VAL A 64 1.66 -5.62 4.76
CA VAL A 64 2.23 -4.28 4.51
C VAL A 64 2.91 -3.72 5.76
N ARG A 65 2.28 -3.88 6.93
CA ARG A 65 2.84 -3.41 8.20
C ARG A 65 4.14 -4.10 8.55
N GLU A 66 4.23 -5.42 8.38
CA GLU A 66 5.44 -6.19 8.63
C GLU A 66 6.57 -5.74 7.70
N PHE A 67 6.29 -5.64 6.39
CA PHE A 67 7.26 -5.12 5.42
C PHE A 67 7.79 -3.75 5.83
N PHE A 68 6.89 -2.81 6.14
CA PHE A 68 7.26 -1.44 6.46
C PHE A 68 8.08 -1.35 7.76
N ASN A 69 7.69 -2.10 8.79
CA ASN A 69 8.44 -2.14 10.04
C ASN A 69 9.85 -2.71 9.85
N ASN A 70 9.99 -3.81 9.10
CA ASN A 70 11.29 -4.42 8.81
C ASN A 70 12.18 -3.46 8.00
N LEU A 71 11.60 -2.79 6.99
CA LEU A 71 12.30 -1.81 6.18
C LEU A 71 12.91 -0.70 7.03
N ILE A 72 12.16 -0.19 8.03
CA ILE A 72 12.65 0.85 8.93
C ILE A 72 13.66 0.32 9.95
N SER A 73 13.49 -0.90 10.46
CA SER A 73 14.38 -1.44 11.50
C SER A 73 15.75 -1.90 10.97
N GLU A 74 15.83 -2.32 9.71
CA GLU A 74 17.04 -2.94 9.14
C GLU A 74 17.98 -1.93 8.47
N ASN A 75 17.55 -0.69 8.25
CA ASN A 75 18.25 0.25 7.38
C ASN A 75 18.55 1.60 8.03
N ASP A 76 19.45 1.58 9.01
CA ASP A 76 20.01 2.80 9.56
C ASP A 76 20.83 3.55 8.48
N ASP A 77 20.55 4.84 8.31
CA ASP A 77 21.29 5.82 7.49
C ASP A 77 21.17 5.74 5.96
N ASN A 78 20.32 4.86 5.41
CA ASN A 78 20.11 4.76 3.95
C ASN A 78 18.79 5.39 3.48
N ALA A 79 18.82 6.07 2.34
CA ALA A 79 17.62 6.57 1.67
C ALA A 79 17.09 5.54 0.66
N PHE A 80 15.78 5.25 0.70
CA PHE A 80 15.12 4.32 -0.22
C PHE A 80 13.97 4.98 -0.95
N ILE A 81 13.73 4.50 -2.17
CA ILE A 81 12.54 4.84 -2.94
C ILE A 81 11.65 3.61 -2.97
N LEU A 82 10.51 3.70 -2.29
CA LEU A 82 9.46 2.68 -2.33
C LEU A 82 8.44 3.03 -3.42
N VAL A 83 8.36 2.21 -4.46
CA VAL A 83 7.34 2.31 -5.51
C VAL A 83 6.28 1.24 -5.30
N THR A 84 5.04 1.65 -5.04
CA THR A 84 3.94 0.73 -4.72
C THR A 84 2.57 1.33 -5.11
N HIS A 85 1.48 0.70 -4.69
CA HIS A 85 0.11 1.03 -5.04
C HIS A 85 -0.60 1.83 -3.94
N GLY A 86 -1.76 2.39 -4.28
CA GLY A 86 -2.53 3.27 -3.39
C GLY A 86 -2.99 2.60 -2.09
N GLY A 87 -3.35 1.32 -2.09
CA GLY A 87 -3.74 0.60 -0.88
C GLY A 87 -2.60 0.44 0.11
N VAL A 88 -1.41 0.09 -0.38
CA VAL A 88 -0.19 -0.06 0.42
C VAL A 88 0.23 1.28 1.05
N ILE A 89 0.28 2.35 0.24
CA ILE A 89 0.58 3.70 0.74
C ILE A 89 -0.45 4.13 1.79
N ASN A 90 -1.74 3.82 1.60
CA ASN A 90 -2.77 4.13 2.59
C ASN A 90 -2.50 3.47 3.94
N ILE A 91 -2.13 2.19 3.97
CA ILE A 91 -1.78 1.49 5.21
C ILE A 91 -0.57 2.15 5.88
N ILE A 92 0.49 2.42 5.12
CA ILE A 92 1.70 3.08 5.63
C ILE A 92 1.35 4.44 6.24
N LEU A 93 0.53 5.26 5.57
CA LEU A 93 0.10 6.55 6.10
C LEU A 93 -0.69 6.43 7.42
N HIS A 94 -1.50 5.39 7.59
CA HIS A 94 -2.19 5.15 8.87
C HIS A 94 -1.21 4.77 9.98
N ILE A 95 -0.22 3.92 9.68
CA ILE A 95 0.85 3.53 10.61
C ILE A 95 1.64 4.77 11.06
N VAL A 96 2.14 5.56 10.10
CA VAL A 96 2.93 6.78 10.36
C VAL A 96 2.13 7.82 11.15
N LYS A 97 0.85 8.01 10.82
CA LYS A 97 -0.03 8.95 11.53
C LYS A 97 -0.55 8.42 12.87
N LYS A 98 -0.24 7.17 13.23
CA LYS A 98 -0.71 6.49 14.44
C LYS A 98 -2.26 6.47 14.51
N ILE A 99 -2.91 6.33 13.36
CA ILE A 99 -4.37 6.21 13.21
C ILE A 99 -4.71 4.76 12.94
N LYS A 100 -5.71 4.21 13.65
CA LYS A 100 -6.16 2.83 13.43
C LYS A 100 -6.65 2.65 11.99
N TRP A 101 -6.07 1.68 11.29
CA TRP A 101 -6.48 1.29 9.96
C TRP A 101 -7.63 0.26 9.95
N SER A 102 -8.47 0.36 8.93
CA SER A 102 -9.52 -0.56 8.52
C SER A 102 -9.80 -0.35 7.03
N ASN A 103 -10.21 -1.41 6.33
CA ASN A 103 -10.74 -1.32 4.96
C ASN A 103 -11.97 -0.41 4.80
N ARG A 104 -12.58 0.00 5.90
CA ARG A 104 -13.75 0.91 5.91
C ARG A 104 -13.36 2.38 6.09
N ASN A 105 -12.10 2.69 6.38
CA ASN A 105 -11.67 4.09 6.42
C ASN A 105 -11.80 4.74 5.04
N LYS A 106 -12.14 6.03 5.01
CA LYS A 106 -12.04 6.82 3.80
C LYS A 106 -10.56 6.89 3.40
N PRO A 107 -10.16 6.40 2.21
CA PRO A 107 -8.75 6.39 1.83
C PRO A 107 -8.25 7.81 1.59
N TYR A 108 -6.97 8.04 1.89
CA TYR A 108 -6.25 9.20 1.41
C TYR A 108 -6.22 9.17 -0.12
N LYS A 109 -6.49 10.32 -0.74
CA LYS A 109 -6.42 10.47 -2.19
C LYS A 109 -4.96 10.50 -2.62
N ILE A 110 -4.51 9.43 -3.24
CA ILE A 110 -3.16 9.28 -3.77
C ILE A 110 -3.28 9.29 -5.30
N LYS A 111 -2.55 10.20 -5.94
CA LYS A 111 -2.56 10.33 -7.39
C LYS A 111 -1.39 9.55 -7.98
N ASN A 112 -1.53 9.07 -9.21
CA ASN A 112 -0.39 8.47 -9.90
C ASN A 112 0.75 9.50 -10.00
N GLY A 113 1.98 9.06 -9.75
CA GLY A 113 3.16 9.93 -9.74
C GLY A 113 3.30 10.84 -8.52
N SER A 114 2.42 10.74 -7.51
CA SER A 114 2.64 11.45 -6.23
C SER A 114 3.86 10.90 -5.49
N ILE A 115 4.51 11.76 -4.70
CA ILE A 115 5.68 11.39 -3.88
C ILE A 115 5.41 11.83 -2.45
N THR A 116 5.52 10.90 -1.50
CA THR A 116 5.51 11.20 -0.07
C THR A 116 6.89 10.94 0.51
N LEU A 117 7.49 11.95 1.15
CA LEU A 117 8.77 11.84 1.82
C LEU A 117 8.56 11.57 3.32
N LEU A 118 9.15 10.48 3.80
CA LEU A 118 9.16 10.11 5.21
C LEU A 118 10.57 10.27 5.77
N ASN A 119 10.69 10.88 6.94
CA ASN A 119 11.88 10.74 7.77
C ASN A 119 11.63 9.61 8.77
N CYS A 120 12.47 8.58 8.73
CA CYS A 120 12.35 7.37 9.53
C CYS A 120 13.49 7.34 10.55
N ASP A 121 13.24 7.84 11.76
CA ASP A 121 14.13 7.64 12.89
C ASP A 121 13.75 6.32 13.58
N LYS A 122 14.71 5.65 14.25
CA LYS A 122 14.48 4.37 14.98
C LYS A 122 13.25 4.38 15.89
N ASN A 123 12.90 5.54 16.43
CA ASN A 123 11.84 5.71 17.42
C ASN A 123 10.57 6.37 16.86
N ASP A 124 10.65 7.04 15.70
CA ASP A 124 9.52 7.80 15.16
C ASP A 124 9.63 7.98 13.65
N VAL A 125 8.49 7.93 12.97
CA VAL A 125 8.41 8.19 11.53
C VAL A 125 7.57 9.43 11.31
N LYS A 126 8.09 10.38 10.54
CA LYS A 126 7.44 11.67 10.28
C LYS A 126 7.29 11.90 8.79
N ILE A 127 6.12 12.41 8.39
CA ILE A 127 5.91 12.91 7.03
C ILE A 127 6.61 14.26 6.93
N ILE A 128 7.59 14.37 6.04
CA ILE A 128 8.31 15.62 5.78
C ILE A 128 7.61 16.42 4.69
N PHE A 129 7.17 15.74 3.63
CA PHE A 129 6.55 16.41 2.49
C PHE A 129 5.67 15.45 1.66
N ASP A 130 4.68 16.00 0.95
CA ASP A 130 3.75 15.26 0.10
C ASP A 130 3.48 16.03 -1.20
N ILE A 131 4.00 15.54 -2.32
CA ILE A 131 3.70 16.03 -3.67
C ILE A 131 2.41 15.38 -4.13
N LYS A 132 1.32 16.15 -4.08
CA LYS A 132 0.03 15.74 -4.63
C LYS A 132 0.13 15.82 -6.16
N GLY A 133 0.50 14.71 -6.79
CA GLY A 133 0.86 14.61 -8.21
C GLY A 133 -0.01 15.47 -9.14
N ASP A 134 0.64 16.28 -9.97
CA ASP A 134 0.11 16.98 -11.15
C ASP A 134 1.32 17.29 -12.07
N LEU A 135 2.22 16.31 -12.23
CA LEU A 135 3.32 16.35 -13.20
C LEU A 135 2.84 15.81 -14.55
#